data_AF-A0A2N9LWZ1-F1
#
_entry.id   AF-A0A2N9LWZ1-F1
#
_cell.length_a   1.000
_cell.length_b   1.000
_cell.length_c   1.000
_cell.angle_alpha   90.00
_cell.angle_beta   90.00
_cell.angle_gamma   90.00
#
_symmetry.space_group_name_H-M   'P 1'
#
loop_
_entity.id
_entity.type
_entity.pdbx_description
1 polymer ?
#
loop_
_entity_poly.entity_id
_entity_poly.type
_entity_poly.pdbx_seq_one_letter_code
_entity_poly.pdbx_strand_id
1 'polypeptide(L)'
;MRVWARASMRALRGLVGLHLEYEDLLAYRDGELGRVGRWCVFTHLSRCQVCRREAKRLEEDLLVSKKIDDLLFTSDVLNLQIGQRQLRRAIDGWEAQRKWDGDDRGPAKAFGKNGQRQLAAEFNIYLGERATATLLSRMKKCENTLQDPMLEAESVLSDFLGPAAAAAIAQRISYTQLASARSGQRPHAS
;
A
#
# COMPACT_ATOMS: atom_id res chain seq x y z
N MET A 1 22.30 -15.15 0.34
CA MET A 1 22.31 -16.62 0.10
C MET A 1 21.17 -17.41 0.76
N ARG A 2 20.59 -17.01 1.91
CA ARG A 2 19.52 -17.79 2.59
C ARG A 2 18.15 -17.81 1.89
N VAL A 3 17.85 -16.87 0.99
CA VAL A 3 16.55 -16.79 0.29
C VAL A 3 16.40 -17.90 -0.77
N TRP A 4 17.49 -18.26 -1.46
CA TRP A 4 17.50 -19.28 -2.50
C TRP A 4 17.20 -20.71 -2.00
N ALA A 5 17.64 -21.04 -0.79
CA ALA A 5 17.42 -22.36 -0.20
C ALA A 5 15.93 -22.59 0.15
N ARG A 6 15.21 -21.53 0.54
CA ARG A 6 13.78 -21.63 0.88
C ARG A 6 12.90 -21.82 -0.36
N ALA A 7 13.19 -21.09 -1.45
CA ALA A 7 12.47 -21.26 -2.71
C ALA A 7 12.67 -22.67 -3.30
N SER A 8 13.88 -23.22 -3.19
CA SER A 8 14.19 -24.56 -3.71
C SER A 8 13.48 -25.68 -2.96
N MET A 9 13.30 -25.56 -1.63
CA MET A 9 12.57 -26.57 -0.84
C MET A 9 11.05 -26.48 -1.01
N ARG A 10 10.48 -25.30 -1.30
CA ARG A 10 9.04 -25.17 -1.58
C ARG A 10 8.65 -25.78 -2.91
N ALA A 11 9.47 -25.60 -3.95
CA ALA A 11 9.22 -26.17 -5.27
C ALA A 11 9.20 -27.72 -5.29
N LEU A 12 9.90 -28.38 -4.36
CA LEU A 12 9.86 -29.84 -4.21
C LEU A 12 8.49 -30.36 -3.72
N ARG A 13 7.66 -29.53 -3.08
CA ARG A 13 6.29 -29.91 -2.70
C ARG A 13 5.41 -30.25 -3.91
N GLY A 14 5.69 -29.63 -5.06
CA GLY A 14 4.98 -29.91 -6.31
C GLY A 14 5.17 -31.35 -6.82
N LEU A 15 6.22 -32.07 -6.37
CA LEU A 15 6.43 -33.49 -6.67
C LEU A 15 5.58 -34.41 -5.79
N VAL A 16 5.11 -33.93 -4.63
CA VAL A 16 4.32 -34.69 -3.65
C VAL A 16 2.80 -34.56 -3.91
N GLY A 17 2.41 -33.95 -5.04
CA GLY A 17 1.00 -33.75 -5.40
C GLY A 17 0.31 -32.62 -4.64
N LEU A 18 1.06 -31.82 -3.87
CA LEU A 18 0.55 -30.59 -3.29
C LEU A 18 0.49 -29.49 -4.37
N HIS A 19 -0.60 -28.73 -4.36
CA HIS A 19 -0.73 -27.53 -5.20
C HIS A 19 0.34 -26.49 -4.86
N LEU A 20 0.76 -25.73 -5.85
CA LEU A 20 1.73 -24.65 -5.68
C LEU A 20 1.08 -23.47 -4.94
N GLU A 21 1.86 -22.78 -4.11
CA GLU A 21 1.43 -21.52 -3.49
C GLU A 21 1.39 -20.42 -4.56
N TYR A 22 0.54 -19.40 -4.36
CA TYR A 22 0.36 -18.30 -5.31
C TYR A 22 1.68 -17.57 -5.59
N GLU A 23 2.51 -17.38 -4.57
CA GLU A 23 3.81 -16.73 -4.64
C GLU A 23 4.81 -17.51 -5.52
N ASP A 24 4.73 -18.85 -5.54
CA ASP A 24 5.60 -19.68 -6.38
C ASP A 24 5.21 -19.56 -7.86
N LEU A 25 3.91 -19.45 -8.16
CA LEU A 25 3.41 -19.20 -9.53
C LEU A 25 3.83 -17.80 -10.01
N LEU A 26 3.73 -16.80 -9.13
CA LEU A 26 4.16 -15.43 -9.41
C LEU A 26 5.68 -15.38 -9.69
N ALA A 27 6.49 -15.96 -8.79
CA ALA A 27 7.94 -16.01 -8.95
C ALA A 27 8.38 -16.81 -10.20
N TYR A 28 7.63 -17.85 -10.59
CA TYR A 28 7.87 -18.59 -11.83
C TYR A 28 7.66 -17.70 -13.06
N ARG A 29 6.55 -16.96 -13.09
CA ARG A 29 6.19 -16.04 -14.18
C ARG A 29 7.20 -14.89 -14.30
N ASP A 30 7.61 -14.31 -13.18
CA ASP A 30 8.56 -13.20 -13.14
C ASP A 30 10.02 -13.64 -13.39
N GLY A 31 10.26 -14.95 -13.53
CA GLY A 31 11.59 -15.50 -13.79
C GLY A 31 12.52 -15.46 -12.57
N GLU A 32 11.99 -15.15 -11.39
CA GLU A 32 12.72 -15.04 -10.13
C GLU A 32 13.16 -16.39 -9.56
N LEU A 33 12.52 -17.48 -10.00
CA LEU A 33 12.94 -18.83 -9.62
C LEU A 33 14.25 -19.24 -10.31
N GLY A 34 15.14 -19.90 -9.56
CA GLY A 34 16.32 -20.56 -10.13
C GLY A 34 15.96 -21.70 -11.09
N ARG A 35 16.93 -22.21 -11.87
CA ARG A 35 16.69 -23.25 -12.91
C ARG A 35 15.90 -24.46 -12.40
N VAL A 36 16.28 -25.00 -11.24
CA VAL A 36 15.61 -26.16 -10.63
C VAL A 36 14.16 -25.84 -10.25
N GLY A 37 13.93 -24.69 -9.60
CA GLY A 37 12.58 -24.25 -9.24
C GLY A 37 11.67 -24.06 -10.45
N ARG A 38 12.19 -23.44 -11.52
CA ARG A 38 11.46 -23.31 -12.79
C ARG A 38 11.08 -24.66 -13.39
N TRP A 39 12.01 -25.61 -13.42
CA TRP A 39 11.73 -26.95 -13.93
C TRP A 39 10.68 -27.69 -13.10
N CYS A 40 10.71 -27.57 -11.77
CA CYS A 40 9.71 -28.16 -10.87
C CYS A 40 8.31 -27.57 -11.11
N VAL A 41 8.19 -26.23 -11.16
CA VAL A 41 6.91 -25.56 -11.41
C VAL A 41 6.37 -25.91 -12.79
N PHE A 42 7.22 -25.87 -13.83
CA PHE A 42 6.85 -26.28 -15.19
C PHE A 42 6.31 -27.72 -15.23
N THR A 43 7.03 -28.65 -14.59
CA THR A 43 6.62 -30.06 -14.54
C THR A 43 5.30 -30.23 -13.79
N HIS A 44 5.09 -29.51 -12.69
CA HIS A 44 3.83 -29.54 -11.96
C HIS A 44 2.67 -28.98 -12.79
N LEU A 45 2.84 -27.83 -13.44
CA LEU A 45 1.83 -27.21 -14.32
C LEU A 45 1.46 -28.10 -15.52
N SER A 46 2.39 -28.95 -15.99
CA SER A 46 2.10 -29.94 -17.04
C SER A 46 1.14 -31.05 -16.59
N ARG A 47 1.06 -31.32 -15.28
CA ARG A 47 0.27 -32.42 -14.70
C ARG A 47 -0.96 -31.96 -13.91
N CYS A 48 -0.92 -30.75 -13.34
CA CYS A 48 -1.95 -30.23 -12.45
C CYS A 48 -2.83 -29.18 -13.15
N GLN A 49 -4.07 -29.54 -13.47
CA GLN A 49 -5.02 -28.63 -14.14
C GLN A 49 -5.48 -27.46 -13.26
N VAL A 50 -5.52 -27.64 -11.94
CA VAL A 50 -5.90 -26.58 -10.99
C VAL A 50 -4.88 -25.45 -11.01
N CYS A 51 -3.60 -25.76 -10.76
CA CYS A 51 -2.53 -24.76 -10.77
C CYS A 51 -2.34 -24.14 -12.16
N ARG A 52 -2.63 -24.87 -13.25
CA ARG A 52 -2.62 -24.29 -14.61
C ARG A 52 -3.69 -23.22 -14.79
N ARG A 53 -4.89 -23.43 -14.26
CA ARG A 53 -5.96 -22.42 -14.29
C ARG A 53 -5.61 -21.21 -13.44
N GLU A 54 -5.02 -21.42 -12.27
CA GLU A 54 -4.54 -20.32 -11.41
C GLU A 54 -3.44 -19.51 -12.08
N ALA A 55 -2.44 -20.16 -12.68
CA ALA A 55 -1.40 -19.48 -13.44
C ALA A 55 -1.98 -18.64 -14.59
N LYS A 56 -2.98 -19.18 -15.31
CA LYS A 56 -3.67 -18.43 -16.38
C LYS A 56 -4.45 -17.22 -15.85
N ARG A 57 -5.14 -17.37 -14.72
CA ARG A 57 -5.85 -16.25 -14.07
C ARG A 57 -4.86 -15.14 -13.66
N LEU A 58 -3.72 -15.53 -13.12
CA LEU A 58 -2.65 -14.61 -12.75
C LEU A 58 -2.13 -13.84 -13.99
N GLU A 59 -1.97 -14.50 -15.14
CA GLU A 59 -1.63 -13.83 -16.40
C GLU A 59 -2.73 -12.85 -16.86
N GLU A 60 -4.00 -13.24 -16.76
CA GLU A 60 -5.15 -12.39 -17.11
C GLU A 60 -5.22 -11.13 -16.22
N ASP A 61 -5.05 -11.28 -14.90
CA ASP A 61 -5.05 -10.17 -13.94
C ASP A 61 -3.92 -9.18 -14.22
N LEU A 62 -2.73 -9.68 -14.54
CA LEU A 62 -1.58 -8.85 -14.89
C LEU A 62 -1.76 -8.11 -16.22
N LEU A 63 -2.43 -8.74 -17.20
CA LEU A 63 -2.80 -8.06 -18.44
C LEU A 63 -3.79 -6.92 -18.19
N VAL A 64 -4.73 -7.09 -17.27
CA VAL A 64 -5.64 -6.02 -16.85
C VAL A 64 -4.87 -4.88 -16.17
N SER A 65 -3.99 -5.20 -15.22
CA SER A 65 -3.14 -4.19 -14.57
C SER A 65 -2.31 -3.41 -15.58
N LYS A 66 -1.67 -4.10 -16.52
CA LYS A 66 -0.88 -3.46 -17.57
C LYS A 66 -1.74 -2.57 -18.48
N LYS A 67 -2.96 -3.00 -18.83
CA LYS A 67 -3.89 -2.16 -19.60
C LYS A 67 -4.29 -0.91 -18.84
N ILE A 68 -4.52 -1.02 -17.52
CA ILE A 68 -4.81 0.14 -16.67
C ILE A 68 -3.59 1.06 -16.69
N ASP A 69 -2.39 0.55 -16.44
CA ASP A 69 -1.16 1.35 -16.48
C ASP A 69 -0.99 2.03 -17.85
N ASP A 70 -1.15 1.29 -18.95
CA ASP A 70 -1.05 1.83 -20.31
C ASP A 70 -2.10 2.93 -20.57
N LEU A 71 -3.34 2.77 -20.10
CA LEU A 71 -4.40 3.80 -20.18
C LEU A 71 -4.07 5.03 -19.32
N LEU A 72 -3.48 4.82 -18.15
CA LEU A 72 -3.03 5.88 -17.25
C LEU A 72 -1.82 6.63 -17.83
N PHE A 73 -0.92 5.96 -18.54
CA PHE A 73 0.23 6.58 -19.20
C PHE A 73 -0.10 7.26 -20.53
N THR A 74 -1.05 6.71 -21.30
CA THR A 74 -1.44 7.27 -22.62
C THR A 74 -2.47 8.38 -22.51
N SER A 75 -3.29 8.40 -21.46
CA SER A 75 -4.15 9.55 -21.20
C SER A 75 -3.37 10.59 -20.40
N ASP A 76 -3.26 11.81 -20.93
CA ASP A 76 -2.78 13.01 -20.22
C ASP A 76 -3.53 13.29 -18.90
N VAL A 77 -4.54 12.47 -18.57
CA VAL A 77 -5.38 12.53 -17.38
C VAL A 77 -4.59 12.28 -16.09
N LEU A 78 -3.51 11.49 -16.15
CA LEU A 78 -2.52 11.41 -15.06
C LEU A 78 -1.20 12.05 -15.47
N ASN A 79 -1.25 13.24 -16.09
CA ASN A 79 -0.07 14.08 -16.13
C ASN A 79 0.30 14.43 -14.69
N LEU A 80 1.24 13.67 -14.12
CA LEU A 80 1.67 13.76 -12.72
C LEU A 80 2.05 15.20 -12.35
N GLN A 81 2.54 15.99 -13.30
CA GLN A 81 2.82 17.41 -13.10
C GLN A 81 1.56 18.28 -13.02
N ILE A 82 0.49 17.96 -13.76
CA ILE A 82 -0.82 18.61 -13.62
C ILE A 82 -1.41 18.25 -12.26
N GLY A 83 -1.45 16.97 -11.90
CA GLY A 83 -1.91 16.52 -10.58
C GLY A 83 -1.13 17.18 -9.44
N GLN A 84 0.19 17.24 -9.56
CA GLN A 84 1.05 17.91 -8.56
C GLN A 84 0.83 19.43 -8.50
N ARG A 85 0.55 20.09 -9.64
CA ARG A 85 0.23 21.53 -9.66
C ARG A 85 -1.13 21.81 -9.06
N GLN A 86 -2.13 20.99 -9.36
CA GLN A 86 -3.46 21.07 -8.75
C GLN A 86 -3.39 20.84 -7.24
N LEU A 87 -2.62 19.83 -6.82
CA LEU A 87 -2.31 19.56 -5.41
C LEU A 87 -1.72 20.78 -4.71
N ARG A 88 -0.71 21.44 -5.30
CA ARG A 88 -0.14 22.68 -4.73
C ARG A 88 -1.16 23.81 -4.65
N ARG A 89 -1.94 24.05 -5.71
CA ARG A 89 -2.96 25.12 -5.71
C ARG A 89 -4.04 24.90 -4.66
N ALA A 90 -4.52 23.66 -4.48
CA ALA A 90 -5.51 23.33 -3.47
C ALA A 90 -4.94 23.57 -2.06
N ILE A 91 -3.69 23.16 -1.84
CA ILE A 91 -2.96 23.43 -0.61
C ILE A 91 -2.86 24.95 -0.35
N ASP A 92 -2.44 25.74 -1.33
CA ASP A 92 -2.27 27.17 -1.20
C ASP A 92 -3.61 27.88 -0.95
N GLY A 93 -4.68 27.45 -1.63
CA GLY A 93 -6.04 27.98 -1.46
C GLY A 93 -6.60 27.70 -0.06
N TRP A 94 -6.42 26.48 0.44
CA TRP A 94 -6.82 26.12 1.80
C TRP A 94 -6.02 26.91 2.86
N GLU A 95 -4.71 27.10 2.67
CA GLU A 95 -3.90 27.93 3.58
C GLU A 95 -4.34 29.39 3.60
N ALA A 96 -4.74 29.92 2.43
CA ALA A 96 -5.31 31.26 2.34
C ALA A 96 -6.63 31.33 3.10
N GLN A 97 -7.57 30.41 2.86
CA GLN A 97 -8.87 30.34 3.54
C GLN A 97 -8.71 30.33 5.07
N ARG A 98 -7.83 29.48 5.59
CA ARG A 98 -7.63 29.33 7.04
C ARG A 98 -7.01 30.56 7.71
N LYS A 99 -6.21 31.36 6.97
CA LYS A 99 -5.71 32.65 7.47
C LYS A 99 -6.81 33.69 7.59
N TRP A 100 -7.84 33.60 6.74
CA TRP A 100 -8.98 34.51 6.75
C TRP A 100 -9.98 34.17 7.86
N ASP A 101 -10.19 32.87 8.12
CA ASP A 101 -11.18 32.42 9.10
C ASP A 101 -10.78 32.62 10.57
N GLY A 102 -9.53 33.03 10.83
CA GLY A 102 -9.08 33.41 12.18
C GLY A 102 -9.24 32.31 13.24
N ASP A 103 -9.29 31.04 12.83
CA ASP A 103 -9.67 29.92 13.69
C ASP A 103 -8.53 29.56 14.67
N ASP A 104 -8.52 30.28 15.79
CA ASP A 104 -7.63 30.12 16.93
C ASP A 104 -8.22 29.06 17.87
N ARG A 105 -8.12 27.77 17.50
CA ARG A 105 -8.58 26.66 18.35
C ARG A 105 -7.40 25.97 19.04
N GLY A 106 -7.45 25.99 20.38
CA GLY A 106 -6.41 25.53 21.33
C GLY A 106 -6.18 24.01 21.37
N PRO A 107 -5.31 23.50 22.28
CA PRO A 107 -4.54 22.26 22.08
C PRO A 107 -5.20 20.92 22.52
N ALA A 108 -5.31 19.98 21.59
CA ALA A 108 -5.64 18.57 21.75
C ALA A 108 -4.40 17.67 22.04
N LYS A 109 -4.72 16.43 22.42
CA LYS A 109 -3.80 15.47 23.06
C LYS A 109 -2.85 14.85 22.03
N ALA A 110 -1.56 14.90 22.35
CA ALA A 110 -0.46 14.47 21.50
C ALA A 110 -0.53 13.00 21.05
N PHE A 111 -0.40 12.79 19.75
CA PHE A 111 -0.13 11.53 19.08
C PHE A 111 1.26 11.01 19.47
N GLY A 112 1.30 9.76 19.96
CA GLY A 112 2.56 9.13 20.36
C GLY A 112 3.57 9.03 19.20
N LYS A 113 4.84 9.32 19.48
CA LYS A 113 5.96 9.32 18.50
C LYS A 113 6.05 8.03 17.64
N ASN A 114 5.60 6.89 18.16
CA ASN A 114 5.63 5.61 17.45
C ASN A 114 4.56 5.52 16.36
N GLY A 115 3.35 6.02 16.62
CA GLY A 115 2.27 6.07 15.62
C GLY A 115 2.64 6.98 14.45
N GLN A 116 3.29 8.10 14.73
CA GLN A 116 3.73 9.05 13.71
C GLN A 116 4.76 8.46 12.73
N ARG A 117 5.70 7.65 13.22
CA ARG A 117 6.70 6.98 12.35
C ARG A 117 6.08 5.93 11.44
N GLN A 118 5.09 5.19 11.94
CA GLN A 118 4.41 4.17 11.14
C GLN A 118 3.52 4.80 10.07
N LEU A 119 2.81 5.87 10.42
CA LEU A 119 2.03 6.67 9.48
C LEU A 119 2.92 7.29 8.39
N ALA A 120 4.12 7.74 8.76
CA ALA A 120 5.12 8.23 7.82
C ALA A 120 5.58 7.18 6.82
N ALA A 121 5.86 5.97 7.30
CA ALA A 121 6.29 4.89 6.44
C ALA A 121 5.20 4.54 5.41
N GLU A 122 3.94 4.47 5.83
CA GLU A 122 2.81 4.20 4.93
C GLU A 122 2.60 5.34 3.93
N PHE A 123 2.53 6.59 4.37
CA PHE A 123 2.36 7.71 3.45
C PHE A 123 3.52 7.87 2.47
N ASN A 124 4.76 7.53 2.87
CA ASN A 124 5.90 7.55 1.96
C ASN A 124 5.70 6.64 0.76
N ILE A 125 5.03 5.49 0.92
CA ILE A 125 4.76 4.54 -0.16
C ILE A 125 3.84 5.17 -1.22
N TYR A 126 2.83 5.94 -0.79
CA TYR A 126 1.80 6.47 -1.69
C TYR A 126 2.08 7.88 -2.19
N LEU A 127 2.66 8.74 -1.35
CA LEU A 127 2.82 10.18 -1.60
C LEU A 127 4.27 10.58 -1.86
N GLY A 128 5.23 9.74 -1.45
CA GLY A 128 6.65 10.05 -1.44
C GLY A 128 7.08 10.88 -0.22
N GLU A 129 8.36 10.76 0.14
CA GLU A 129 8.95 11.31 1.38
C GLU A 129 8.65 12.79 1.62
N ARG A 130 8.72 13.61 0.56
CA ARG A 130 8.55 15.07 0.65
C ARG A 130 7.10 15.47 0.94
N ALA A 131 6.12 14.80 0.32
CA ALA A 131 4.71 15.05 0.56
C ALA A 131 4.29 14.54 1.94
N THR A 132 4.79 13.37 2.34
CA THR A 132 4.56 12.81 3.67
C THR A 132 5.15 13.68 4.79
N ALA A 133 6.38 14.17 4.65
CA ALA A 133 6.97 15.07 5.64
C ALA A 133 6.14 16.36 5.80
N THR A 134 5.60 16.87 4.69
CA THR A 134 4.71 18.05 4.70
C THR A 134 3.39 17.74 5.40
N LEU A 135 2.77 16.59 5.10
CA LEU A 135 1.50 16.15 5.67
C LEU A 135 1.63 15.87 7.17
N LEU A 136 2.66 15.16 7.60
CA LEU A 136 2.93 14.89 9.03
C LEU A 136 3.31 16.14 9.81
N SER A 137 4.09 17.04 9.19
CA SER A 137 4.38 18.34 9.81
C SER A 137 3.12 19.18 9.98
N ARG A 138 2.11 19.01 9.12
CA ARG A 138 0.81 19.67 9.25
C ARG A 138 -0.07 19.00 10.29
N MET A 139 -0.18 17.67 10.29
CA MET A 139 -0.88 16.93 11.35
C MET A 139 -0.32 17.27 12.74
N LYS A 140 1.00 17.46 12.86
CA LYS A 140 1.64 17.90 14.11
C LYS A 140 1.31 19.36 14.50
N LYS A 141 0.97 20.21 13.52
CA LYS A 141 0.47 21.58 13.75
C LYS A 141 -1.02 21.60 14.06
N CYS A 142 -1.78 20.64 13.51
CA CYS A 142 -3.22 20.41 13.75
C CYS A 142 -3.50 19.47 14.91
N GLU A 143 -2.46 18.93 15.57
CA GLU A 143 -2.54 18.08 16.77
C GLU A 143 -3.27 18.77 17.93
N ASN A 144 -3.53 20.08 17.77
CA ASN A 144 -4.33 20.89 18.65
C ASN A 144 -5.86 20.74 18.44
N THR A 145 -6.35 20.29 17.29
CA THR A 145 -7.78 20.10 17.03
C THR A 145 -8.23 18.68 17.42
N LEU A 146 -9.34 18.57 18.16
CA LEU A 146 -9.90 17.34 18.76
C LEU A 146 -10.39 16.28 17.75
N GLN A 147 -9.97 16.35 16.49
CA GLN A 147 -10.37 15.38 15.46
C GLN A 147 -9.42 14.19 15.45
N ASP A 148 -10.00 13.01 15.21
CA ASP A 148 -9.26 11.79 14.93
C ASP A 148 -8.34 12.04 13.72
N PRO A 149 -7.02 11.90 13.82
CA PRO A 149 -6.13 12.15 12.70
C PRO A 149 -6.30 11.17 11.54
N MET A 150 -7.05 10.07 11.71
CA MET A 150 -7.53 9.30 10.56
C MET A 150 -8.58 10.07 9.76
N LEU A 151 -9.52 10.76 10.41
CA LEU A 151 -10.48 11.64 9.74
C LEU A 151 -9.79 12.84 9.09
N GLU A 152 -8.76 13.39 9.72
CA GLU A 152 -7.99 14.48 9.11
C GLU A 152 -7.14 14.00 7.93
N ALA A 153 -6.50 12.84 8.06
CA ALA A 153 -5.79 12.22 6.94
C ALA A 153 -6.74 11.84 5.79
N GLU A 154 -7.93 11.31 6.09
CA GLU A 154 -8.95 11.00 5.09
C GLU A 154 -9.46 12.27 4.41
N SER A 155 -9.75 13.34 5.17
CA SER A 155 -10.15 14.64 4.64
C SER A 155 -9.10 15.19 3.68
N VAL A 156 -7.84 15.22 4.11
CA VAL A 156 -6.71 15.68 3.30
C VAL A 156 -6.52 14.80 2.07
N LEU A 157 -6.60 13.47 2.21
CA LEU A 157 -6.51 12.55 1.08
C LEU A 157 -7.72 12.66 0.14
N SER A 158 -8.90 12.98 0.65
CA SER A 158 -10.15 13.08 -0.12
C SER A 158 -10.10 14.27 -1.06
N ASP A 159 -9.55 15.38 -0.61
CA ASP A 159 -9.30 16.57 -1.44
C ASP A 159 -8.29 16.29 -2.56
N PHE A 160 -7.45 15.25 -2.44
CA PHE A 160 -6.37 14.95 -3.39
C PHE A 160 -6.65 13.78 -4.33
N LEU A 161 -7.21 12.70 -3.80
CA LEU A 161 -7.40 11.42 -4.50
C LEU A 161 -8.88 11.18 -4.81
N GLY A 162 -9.77 12.04 -4.31
CA GLY A 162 -11.20 11.82 -4.28
C GLY A 162 -11.62 11.01 -3.05
N PRO A 163 -12.89 11.14 -2.63
CA PRO A 163 -13.40 10.57 -1.39
C PRO A 163 -13.28 9.04 -1.36
N ALA A 164 -13.49 8.36 -2.50
CA ALA A 164 -13.41 6.90 -2.58
C ALA A 164 -11.99 6.37 -2.32
N ALA A 165 -10.96 7.01 -2.89
CA ALA A 165 -9.57 6.58 -2.73
C ALA A 165 -9.03 6.92 -1.34
N ALA A 166 -9.44 8.07 -0.80
CA ALA A 166 -9.09 8.48 0.56
C ALA A 166 -9.66 7.54 1.62
N ALA A 167 -10.94 7.19 1.51
CA ALA A 167 -11.59 6.24 2.41
C ALA A 167 -10.90 4.85 2.35
N ALA A 168 -10.53 4.39 1.15
CA ALA A 168 -9.83 3.11 0.99
C ALA A 168 -8.45 3.10 1.66
N ILE A 169 -7.68 4.20 1.54
CA ILE A 169 -6.37 4.33 2.18
C ILE A 169 -6.53 4.43 3.70
N ALA A 170 -7.48 5.23 4.20
CA ALA A 170 -7.75 5.38 5.63
C ALA A 170 -8.22 4.06 6.27
N GLN A 171 -9.12 3.32 5.61
CA GLN A 171 -9.54 1.99 6.04
C GLN A 171 -8.37 1.01 6.10
N ARG A 172 -7.50 1.02 5.08
CA ARG A 172 -6.33 0.13 5.04
C ARG A 172 -5.39 0.44 6.19
N ILE A 173 -5.04 1.71 6.41
CA ILE A 173 -4.19 2.15 7.53
C ILE A 173 -4.79 1.72 8.88
N SER A 174 -6.11 1.93 9.07
CA SER A 174 -6.83 1.53 10.27
C SER A 174 -6.76 0.01 10.51
N TYR A 175 -6.91 -0.78 9.44
CA TYR A 175 -6.80 -2.23 9.49
C TYR A 175 -5.38 -2.68 9.89
N THR A 176 -4.33 -2.09 9.31
CA THR A 176 -2.94 -2.43 9.65
C THR A 176 -2.61 -2.10 11.10
N GLN A 177 -3.13 -0.99 11.63
CA GLN A 177 -2.95 -0.60 13.04
C GLN A 177 -3.67 -1.56 14.00
N LEU A 178 -4.90 -1.96 13.69
CA LEU A 178 -5.65 -2.95 14.47
C LEU A 178 -4.98 -4.33 14.45
N ALA A 179 -4.47 -4.76 13.29
CA ALA A 179 -3.72 -6.01 13.16
C ALA A 179 -2.42 -5.98 13.99
N SER A 180 -1.71 -4.84 13.98
CA SER A 180 -0.49 -4.64 14.76
C SER A 180 -0.76 -4.67 16.27
N ALA A 181 -1.84 -4.01 16.73
CA ALA A 181 -2.23 -4.00 18.15
C ALA A 181 -2.56 -5.41 18.67
N ARG A 182 -3.23 -6.23 17.86
CA ARG A 182 -3.53 -7.63 18.21
C ARG A 182 -2.28 -8.50 18.29
N SER A 183 -1.29 -8.25 17.45
CA SER A 183 -0.01 -8.99 17.48
C SER A 183 0.87 -8.63 18.68
N GLY A 184 0.70 -7.42 19.23
CA GLY A 184 1.42 -6.95 20.43
C GLY A 184 0.86 -7.48 21.75
N GLN A 185 -0.41 -7.90 21.78
CA GLN A 185 -1.01 -8.60 22.92
C GLN A 185 -0.68 -10.11 22.86
N ARG A 186 0.61 -10.46 22.98
CA ARG A 186 0.95 -11.83 23.39
C ARG A 186 0.69 -11.93 24.89
N PRO A 187 -0.20 -12.81 25.37
CA PRO A 187 -0.37 -13.03 26.79
C PRO A 187 0.98 -13.52 27.34
N HIS A 188 1.53 -12.78 28.30
CA HIS A 188 2.61 -13.28 29.12
C HIS A 188 2.06 -14.51 29.85
N ALA A 189 2.39 -15.70 29.34
CA ALA A 189 2.15 -16.94 30.03
C ALA A 189 2.93 -16.87 31.35
N SER A 190 2.19 -16.80 32.45
CA SER A 190 2.70 -16.98 33.81
C SER A 190 2.77 -18.47 34.11
#